data_AF-A0A1J3IVS3-F1
#
_entry.id   AF-A0A1J3IVS3-F1
#
_cell.length_a   1.000
_cell.length_b   1.000
_cell.length_c   1.000
_cell.angle_alpha   90.00
_cell.angle_beta   90.00
_cell.angle_gamma   90.00
#
_symmetry.space_group_name_H-M   'P 1'
#
loop_
_entity.id
_entity.type
_entity.pdbx_description
1 polymer ?
#
loop_
_entity_poly.entity_id
_entity_poly.type
_entity_poly.pdbx_seq_one_letter_code
_entity_poly.pdbx_strand_id
1 'polypeptide(L)'
;SSHLISSHLIPLIMSQIRVEAILNHVQPGASVPQVSAQSCAASFPKKPDDTVIVSALRTAIGRAKRGVFKDTYVEDLLAAVIKATVDRTKINPASLGDIVVGTVLGQGSQRANECRIGAFLAGIPDSVPLHTLNRQCSSGLQAIASVGAAIKSGQYEIGLACGVESMSGAVFKWA
;
A
#
# COMPACT_ATOMS: atom_id res chain seq x y z
N SER A 1 -52.56 5.48 17.48
CA SER A 1 -52.19 4.07 17.26
C SER A 1 -50.86 4.04 16.53
N SER A 2 -49.90 3.39 17.16
CA SER A 2 -48.45 3.43 16.93
C SER A 2 -48.06 2.94 15.53
N HIS A 3 -47.32 3.81 14.83
CA HIS A 3 -46.61 3.51 13.59
C HIS A 3 -45.46 2.55 13.87
N LEU A 4 -45.72 1.24 13.78
CA LEU A 4 -44.69 0.22 13.65
C LEU A 4 -44.28 0.16 12.18
N ILE A 5 -43.34 1.02 11.78
CA ILE A 5 -42.57 0.75 10.56
C ILE A 5 -41.83 -0.56 10.84
N SER A 6 -42.23 -1.63 10.16
CA SER A 6 -41.66 -2.97 10.33
C SER A 6 -40.13 -2.88 10.30
N SER A 7 -39.47 -3.51 11.27
CA SER A 7 -38.00 -3.52 11.43
C SER A 7 -37.25 -4.04 10.19
N HIS A 8 -37.96 -4.72 9.29
CA HIS A 8 -37.45 -5.25 8.03
C HIS A 8 -37.54 -4.26 6.86
N LEU A 9 -38.34 -3.19 6.99
CA LEU A 9 -38.55 -2.21 5.93
C LEU A 9 -37.40 -1.19 5.84
N ILE A 10 -36.81 -0.82 6.99
CA ILE A 10 -35.70 0.13 7.06
C ILE A 10 -34.44 -0.39 6.33
N PRO A 11 -33.99 -1.66 6.52
CA PRO A 11 -32.87 -2.21 5.76
C PRO A 11 -33.09 -2.23 4.25
N LEU A 12 -34.32 -2.52 3.79
CA LEU A 12 -34.68 -2.53 2.37
C LEU A 12 -34.65 -1.12 1.77
N ILE A 13 -35.21 -0.13 2.46
CA ILE A 13 -35.19 1.27 2.01
C ILE A 13 -33.74 1.79 1.97
N MET A 14 -32.94 1.51 2.99
CA MET A 14 -31.51 1.86 3.01
C MET A 14 -30.72 1.16 1.90
N SER A 15 -31.05 -0.09 1.58
CA SER A 15 -30.46 -0.82 0.47
C SER A 15 -30.80 -0.17 -0.88
N GLN A 16 -32.05 0.24 -1.08
CA GLN A 16 -32.46 0.89 -2.33
C GLN A 16 -31.81 2.27 -2.50
N ILE A 17 -31.74 3.08 -1.46
CA ILE A 17 -31.05 4.38 -1.49
C ILE A 17 -29.57 4.21 -1.83
N ARG A 18 -28.90 3.18 -1.28
CA ARG A 18 -27.51 2.85 -1.63
C ARG A 18 -27.35 2.48 -3.10
N VAL A 19 -28.24 1.62 -3.61
CA VAL A 19 -28.21 1.19 -5.02
C VAL A 19 -28.41 2.39 -5.95
N GLU A 20 -29.37 3.25 -5.66
CA GLU A 20 -29.66 4.45 -6.46
C GLU A 20 -28.48 5.44 -6.45
N ALA A 21 -27.90 5.69 -5.27
CA ALA A 21 -26.71 6.54 -5.15
C ALA A 21 -25.53 6.02 -5.98
N ILE A 22 -25.30 4.70 -5.97
CA ILE A 22 -24.24 4.06 -6.78
C ILE A 22 -24.57 4.18 -8.27
N LEU A 23 -25.81 3.88 -8.68
CA LEU A 23 -26.23 3.97 -10.08
C LEU A 23 -26.02 5.36 -10.65
N ASN A 24 -26.31 6.42 -9.88
CA ASN A 24 -26.07 7.80 -10.29
C ASN A 24 -24.59 8.13 -10.55
N HIS A 25 -23.65 7.47 -9.85
CA HIS A 25 -22.21 7.66 -10.06
C HIS A 25 -21.64 6.75 -11.16
N VAL A 26 -22.32 5.64 -11.47
CA VAL A 26 -21.89 4.65 -12.46
C VAL A 26 -22.48 4.92 -13.84
N GLN A 27 -23.42 5.89 -13.98
CA GLN A 27 -23.98 6.23 -15.29
C GLN A 27 -22.88 6.65 -16.28
N PRO A 28 -22.78 5.99 -17.46
CA PRO A 28 -21.78 6.34 -18.47
C PRO A 28 -22.19 7.63 -19.20
N GLY A 29 -21.99 8.77 -18.53
CA GLY A 29 -22.43 10.09 -19.02
C GLY A 29 -21.31 11.08 -19.34
N ALA A 30 -20.04 10.75 -19.10
CA ALA A 30 -18.92 11.65 -19.40
C ALA A 30 -18.20 11.22 -20.68
N SER A 31 -18.11 12.12 -21.64
CA SER A 31 -17.18 12.00 -22.76
C SER A 31 -15.76 11.85 -22.21
N VAL A 32 -15.13 10.69 -22.46
CA VAL A 32 -13.74 10.47 -22.09
C VAL A 32 -12.88 11.43 -22.90
N PRO A 33 -12.11 12.33 -22.29
CA PRO A 33 -11.14 13.13 -23.02
C PRO A 33 -10.21 12.18 -23.79
N GLN A 34 -10.06 12.41 -25.10
CA GLN A 34 -9.10 11.67 -25.91
C GLN A 34 -7.69 11.99 -25.39
N VAL A 35 -7.12 11.08 -24.59
CA VAL A 35 -5.74 11.16 -24.15
C VAL A 35 -4.88 10.77 -25.34
N SER A 36 -4.22 11.73 -25.99
CA SER A 36 -3.22 11.41 -27.01
C SER A 36 -1.98 10.84 -26.31
N ALA A 37 -1.58 9.63 -26.71
CA ALA A 37 -0.30 9.09 -26.30
C ALA A 37 0.83 9.94 -26.91
N GLN A 38 1.45 10.81 -26.11
CA GLN A 38 2.67 11.49 -26.51
C GLN A 38 3.81 10.46 -26.52
N SER A 39 4.59 10.42 -27.60
CA SER A 39 5.77 9.56 -27.69
C SER A 39 6.71 9.85 -26.51
N CYS A 40 6.97 8.82 -25.71
CA CYS A 40 7.88 8.88 -24.57
C CYS A 40 9.34 8.92 -25.06
N ALA A 41 9.76 10.03 -25.66
CA ALA A 41 11.15 10.34 -25.94
C ALA A 41 11.69 11.37 -24.93
N ALA A 42 11.12 11.41 -23.73
CA ALA A 42 11.48 12.40 -22.74
C ALA A 42 12.74 11.96 -21.98
N SER A 43 13.90 12.25 -22.56
CA SER A 43 15.11 12.46 -21.76
C SER A 43 14.95 13.82 -21.08
N PHE A 44 14.24 13.84 -19.94
CA PHE A 44 14.22 15.04 -19.10
C PHE A 44 15.65 15.32 -18.60
N PRO A 45 16.10 16.59 -18.57
CA PRO A 45 17.40 16.92 -18.01
C PRO A 45 17.40 16.56 -16.52
N LYS A 46 18.42 15.80 -16.08
CA LYS A 46 18.59 15.45 -14.67
C LYS A 46 18.82 16.73 -13.86
N LYS A 47 18.02 16.95 -12.83
CA LYS A 47 18.15 18.09 -11.94
C LYS A 47 18.61 17.65 -10.55
N PRO A 48 19.27 18.54 -9.78
CA PRO A 48 19.67 18.23 -8.42
C PRO A 48 18.49 17.94 -7.47
N ASP A 49 17.31 18.46 -7.76
CA ASP A 49 16.08 18.29 -6.98
C ASP A 49 15.20 17.11 -7.45
N ASP A 50 15.69 16.30 -8.40
CA ASP A 50 14.97 15.11 -8.84
C ASP A 50 14.89 14.07 -7.72
N THR A 51 13.68 13.56 -7.46
CA THR A 51 13.51 12.39 -6.58
C THR A 51 13.98 11.14 -7.31
N VAL A 52 14.97 10.45 -6.75
CA VAL A 52 15.60 9.27 -7.36
C VAL A 52 15.34 7.99 -6.57
N ILE A 53 15.37 6.84 -7.26
CA ILE A 53 15.32 5.52 -6.63
C ILE A 53 16.76 5.03 -6.45
N VAL A 54 17.20 4.87 -5.20
CA VAL A 54 18.55 4.42 -4.85
C VAL A 54 18.68 2.90 -4.87
N SER A 55 17.64 2.18 -4.45
CA SER A 55 17.61 0.73 -4.39
C SER A 55 16.20 0.21 -4.59
N ALA A 56 16.07 -0.90 -5.32
CA ALA A 56 14.82 -1.62 -5.52
C ALA A 56 15.06 -3.12 -5.35
N LEU A 57 14.37 -3.71 -4.37
CA LEU A 57 14.52 -5.10 -3.98
C LEU A 57 13.15 -5.73 -3.75
N ARG A 58 13.09 -7.05 -3.90
CA ARG A 58 11.91 -7.87 -3.58
C ARG A 58 12.35 -9.27 -3.18
N THR A 59 11.49 -9.96 -2.44
CA THR A 59 11.61 -11.41 -2.26
C THR A 59 11.36 -12.16 -3.57
N ALA A 60 11.67 -13.46 -3.59
CA ALA A 60 11.02 -14.37 -4.53
C ALA A 60 9.49 -14.31 -4.35
N ILE A 61 8.74 -14.75 -5.37
CA ILE A 61 7.27 -14.83 -5.29
C ILE A 61 6.90 -16.30 -5.11
N GLY A 62 6.35 -16.63 -3.94
CA GLY A 62 5.85 -17.97 -3.62
C GLY A 62 4.39 -18.14 -4.03
N ARG A 63 4.00 -19.36 -4.41
CA ARG A 63 2.58 -19.70 -4.63
C ARG A 63 1.82 -19.67 -3.29
N ALA A 64 0.64 -19.06 -3.27
CA ALA A 64 -0.22 -19.08 -2.08
C ALA A 64 -0.55 -20.52 -1.66
N LYS A 65 -0.57 -20.78 -0.35
CA LYS A 65 -0.90 -22.05 0.34
C LYS A 65 0.02 -23.25 0.06
N ARG A 66 0.75 -23.27 -1.06
CA ARG A 66 1.58 -24.41 -1.50
C ARG A 66 3.03 -24.04 -1.87
N GLY A 67 3.38 -22.76 -1.76
CA GLY A 67 4.70 -22.25 -2.12
C GLY A 67 5.65 -22.17 -0.93
N VAL A 68 6.87 -21.69 -1.21
CA VAL A 68 7.98 -21.62 -0.26
C VAL A 68 7.72 -20.71 0.96
N PHE A 69 6.81 -19.74 0.84
CA PHE A 69 6.46 -18.80 1.91
C PHE A 69 5.13 -19.12 2.60
N LYS A 70 4.61 -20.34 2.48
CA LYS A 70 3.28 -20.69 3.03
C LYS A 70 3.23 -20.63 4.57
N ASP A 71 4.36 -20.92 5.23
CA ASP A 71 4.50 -20.95 6.69
C ASP A 71 5.37 -19.78 7.19
N THR A 72 5.59 -18.76 6.37
CA THR A 72 6.41 -17.59 6.72
C THR A 72 5.53 -16.45 7.20
N TYR A 73 5.90 -15.83 8.32
CA TYR A 73 5.22 -14.64 8.82
C TYR A 73 5.45 -13.44 7.89
N VAL A 74 4.47 -12.52 7.85
CA VAL A 74 4.51 -11.40 6.91
C VAL A 74 5.58 -10.38 7.31
N GLU A 75 5.79 -10.19 8.60
CA GLU A 75 6.84 -9.39 9.21
C GLU A 75 8.24 -9.89 8.83
N ASP A 76 8.45 -11.21 8.74
CA ASP A 76 9.74 -11.80 8.31
C ASP A 76 10.03 -11.50 6.84
N LEU A 77 9.00 -11.59 5.98
CA LEU A 77 9.13 -11.25 4.55
C LEU A 77 9.49 -9.77 4.38
N LEU A 78 8.86 -8.90 5.15
CA LEU A 78 9.15 -7.47 5.13
C LEU A 78 10.55 -7.19 5.68
N ALA A 79 10.90 -7.77 6.83
CA ALA A 79 12.18 -7.57 7.48
C ALA A 79 13.35 -7.96 6.58
N ALA A 80 13.24 -9.09 5.88
CA ALA A 80 14.26 -9.56 4.95
C ALA A 80 14.57 -8.55 3.85
N VAL A 81 13.54 -7.91 3.27
CA VAL A 81 13.72 -6.94 2.18
C VAL A 81 14.22 -5.60 2.70
N ILE A 82 13.70 -5.12 3.84
CA ILE A 82 14.17 -3.87 4.44
C ILE A 82 15.65 -4.00 4.82
N LYS A 83 16.01 -5.09 5.52
CA LYS A 83 17.39 -5.35 5.92
C LYS A 83 18.34 -5.43 4.72
N ALA A 84 17.97 -6.21 3.68
CA ALA A 84 18.77 -6.29 2.47
C ALA A 84 18.92 -4.93 1.74
N THR A 85 17.92 -4.06 1.84
CA THR A 85 17.96 -2.70 1.27
C THR A 85 18.93 -1.82 2.05
N VAL A 86 18.85 -1.84 3.39
CA VAL A 86 19.79 -1.13 4.27
C VAL A 86 21.21 -1.63 4.06
N ASP A 87 21.43 -2.95 4.05
CA ASP A 87 22.75 -3.56 3.86
C ASP A 87 23.37 -3.19 2.50
N ARG A 88 22.56 -3.18 1.44
CA ARG A 88 23.01 -2.81 0.08
C ARG A 88 23.36 -1.34 -0.03
N THR A 89 22.54 -0.47 0.54
CA THR A 89 22.68 0.99 0.40
C THR A 89 23.62 1.59 1.44
N LYS A 90 23.85 0.89 2.55
CA LYS A 90 24.64 1.33 3.71
C LYS A 90 24.16 2.67 4.29
N ILE A 91 22.88 3.00 4.09
CA ILE A 91 22.28 4.20 4.70
C ILE A 91 22.24 4.03 6.21
N ASN A 92 22.28 5.15 6.93
CA ASN A 92 21.91 5.15 8.34
C ASN A 92 20.40 4.91 8.46
N PRO A 93 19.91 3.83 9.11
CA PRO A 93 18.48 3.61 9.27
C PRO A 93 17.73 4.77 9.92
N ALA A 94 18.40 5.52 10.81
CA ALA A 94 17.81 6.66 11.51
C ALA A 94 17.59 7.89 10.61
N SER A 95 18.14 7.93 9.40
CA SER A 95 17.93 9.04 8.45
C SER A 95 16.66 8.89 7.61
N LEU A 96 15.90 7.79 7.78
CA LEU A 96 14.61 7.61 7.13
C LEU A 96 13.58 8.56 7.78
N GLY A 97 12.96 9.40 6.97
CA GLY A 97 11.89 10.29 7.41
C GLY A 97 10.55 9.58 7.59
N ASP A 98 10.25 8.60 6.73
CA ASP A 98 9.06 7.74 6.87
C ASP A 98 9.23 6.42 6.12
N ILE A 99 8.51 5.39 6.59
CA ILE A 99 8.38 4.09 5.94
C ILE A 99 6.92 3.86 5.57
N VAL A 100 6.66 3.76 4.27
CA VAL A 100 5.30 3.58 3.74
C VAL A 100 5.14 2.16 3.21
N VAL A 101 4.24 1.37 3.79
CA VAL A 101 4.06 -0.04 3.45
C VAL A 101 2.70 -0.28 2.79
N GLY A 102 2.72 -0.65 1.50
CA GLY A 102 1.53 -1.03 0.76
C GLY A 102 1.10 -2.47 1.05
N THR A 103 -0.17 -2.68 1.42
CA THR A 103 -0.65 -4.00 1.86
C THR A 103 -2.18 -4.09 1.82
N VAL A 104 -2.74 -5.28 1.59
CA VAL A 104 -4.18 -5.44 1.25
C VAL A 104 -4.93 -6.33 2.23
N LEU A 105 -4.50 -7.59 2.41
CA LEU A 105 -5.29 -8.61 3.11
C LEU A 105 -5.15 -8.59 4.64
N GLY A 106 -4.31 -7.71 5.15
CA GLY A 106 -4.07 -7.54 6.56
C GLY A 106 -5.25 -6.94 7.30
N GLN A 107 -5.49 -7.42 8.52
CA GLN A 107 -6.60 -6.95 9.34
C GLN A 107 -6.25 -5.61 10.00
N GLY A 108 -6.66 -4.50 9.39
CA GLY A 108 -6.62 -3.17 10.01
C GLY A 108 -5.32 -2.86 10.76
N SER A 109 -5.43 -2.54 12.06
CA SER A 109 -4.29 -2.21 12.93
C SER A 109 -3.32 -3.36 13.16
N GLN A 110 -3.75 -4.62 13.03
CA GLN A 110 -2.85 -5.77 13.17
C GLN A 110 -1.75 -5.72 12.11
N ARG A 111 -2.11 -5.40 10.86
CA ARG A 111 -1.14 -5.32 9.77
C ARG A 111 -0.16 -4.17 9.95
N ALA A 112 -0.61 -3.05 10.52
CA ALA A 112 0.30 -1.96 10.88
C ALA A 112 1.32 -2.40 11.93
N ASN A 113 0.89 -3.16 12.94
CA ASN A 113 1.78 -3.73 13.96
C ASN A 113 2.76 -4.75 13.35
N GLU A 114 2.30 -5.67 12.51
CA GLU A 114 3.16 -6.64 11.79
C GLU A 114 4.22 -5.92 10.95
N CYS A 115 3.83 -4.89 10.19
CA CYS A 115 4.78 -4.10 9.41
C CYS A 115 5.80 -3.36 10.29
N ARG A 116 5.36 -2.83 11.44
CA ARG A 116 6.23 -2.17 12.41
C ARG A 116 7.22 -3.15 13.05
N ILE A 117 6.77 -4.35 13.40
CA ILE A 117 7.62 -5.43 13.91
C ILE A 117 8.65 -5.81 12.83
N GLY A 118 8.23 -5.95 11.57
CA GLY A 118 9.15 -6.23 10.45
C GLY A 118 10.25 -5.16 10.29
N ALA A 119 9.91 -3.89 10.48
CA ALA A 119 10.90 -2.80 10.48
C ALA A 119 11.89 -2.93 11.66
N PHE A 120 11.41 -3.26 12.87
CA PHE A 120 12.28 -3.49 14.02
C PHE A 120 13.21 -4.71 13.82
N LEU A 121 12.69 -5.81 13.29
CA LEU A 121 13.49 -6.99 12.94
C LEU A 121 14.58 -6.68 11.90
N ALA A 122 14.35 -5.68 11.05
CA ALA A 122 15.32 -5.18 10.08
C ALA A 122 16.34 -4.17 10.67
N GLY A 123 16.24 -3.83 11.96
CA GLY A 123 17.14 -2.88 12.62
C GLY A 123 16.78 -1.41 12.43
N ILE A 124 15.55 -1.10 12.00
CA ILE A 124 15.07 0.29 11.96
C ILE A 124 14.78 0.76 13.40
N PRO A 125 15.28 1.94 13.82
CA PRO A 125 15.05 2.46 15.17
C PRO A 125 13.59 2.92 15.37
N ASP A 126 13.17 3.03 16.62
CA ASP A 126 11.82 3.44 17.00
C ASP A 126 11.48 4.89 16.64
N SER A 127 12.50 5.74 16.50
CA SER A 127 12.35 7.13 16.07
C SER A 127 11.83 7.30 14.64
N VAL A 128 11.98 6.29 13.78
CA VAL A 128 11.52 6.34 12.39
C VAL A 128 10.03 5.98 12.33
N PRO A 129 9.16 6.85 11.79
CA PRO A 129 7.74 6.54 11.66
C PRO A 129 7.51 5.48 10.57
N LEU A 130 6.39 4.78 10.70
CA LEU A 130 5.92 3.80 9.71
C LEU A 130 4.41 3.84 9.64
N HIS A 131 3.87 3.82 8.43
CA HIS A 131 2.44 3.62 8.22
C HIS A 131 2.14 2.66 7.08
N THR A 132 0.96 2.04 7.14
CA THR A 132 0.46 1.15 6.10
C THR A 132 -0.62 1.84 5.29
N LEU A 133 -0.69 1.52 3.99
CA LEU A 133 -1.79 1.95 3.14
C LEU A 133 -2.35 0.80 2.31
N ASN A 134 -3.64 0.91 1.98
CA ASN A 134 -4.33 -0.05 1.15
C ASN A 134 -4.99 0.67 -0.03
N ARG A 135 -4.42 0.44 -1.22
CA ARG A 135 -4.97 0.81 -2.53
C ARG A 135 -5.08 -0.44 -3.41
N GLN A 136 -5.55 -1.54 -2.82
CA GLN A 136 -5.70 -2.84 -3.49
C GLN A 136 -4.40 -3.27 -4.22
N CYS A 137 -4.51 -3.83 -5.42
CA CYS A 137 -3.36 -4.25 -6.24
C CYS A 137 -2.32 -3.14 -6.48
N SER A 138 -2.69 -1.87 -6.33
CA SER A 138 -1.79 -0.72 -6.51
C SER A 138 -1.12 -0.23 -5.22
N SER A 139 -1.30 -0.91 -4.08
CA SER A 139 -0.78 -0.45 -2.78
C SER A 139 0.74 -0.24 -2.77
N GLY A 140 1.53 -1.14 -3.38
CA GLY A 140 2.98 -0.97 -3.45
C GLY A 140 3.41 0.24 -4.29
N LEU A 141 2.71 0.49 -5.41
CA LEU A 141 2.97 1.67 -6.24
C LEU A 141 2.52 2.96 -5.56
N GLN A 142 1.40 2.91 -4.83
CA GLN A 142 0.94 4.03 -4.04
C GLN A 142 1.93 4.39 -2.92
N ALA A 143 2.60 3.41 -2.31
CA ALA A 143 3.66 3.67 -1.34
C ALA A 143 4.83 4.47 -1.97
N ILE A 144 5.24 4.08 -3.18
CA ILE A 144 6.28 4.81 -3.94
C ILE A 144 5.81 6.24 -4.24
N ALA A 145 4.57 6.41 -4.70
CA ALA A 145 4.01 7.72 -5.00
C ALA A 145 3.94 8.62 -3.76
N SER A 146 3.52 8.07 -2.61
CA SER A 146 3.46 8.82 -1.35
C SER A 146 4.85 9.27 -0.89
N VAL A 147 5.84 8.37 -0.92
CA VAL A 147 7.23 8.72 -0.56
C VAL A 147 7.80 9.77 -1.52
N GLY A 148 7.59 9.61 -2.82
CA GLY A 148 8.06 10.58 -3.81
C GLY A 148 7.43 11.96 -3.64
N ALA A 149 6.14 12.02 -3.32
CA ALA A 149 5.46 13.28 -3.04
C ALA A 149 5.97 13.96 -1.76
N ALA A 150 6.23 13.19 -0.70
CA ALA A 150 6.77 13.70 0.55
C ALA A 150 8.21 14.25 0.40
N ILE A 151 9.06 13.55 -0.36
CA ILE A 151 10.41 14.04 -0.69
C ILE A 151 10.33 15.32 -1.52
N LYS A 152 9.53 15.32 -2.58
CA LYS A 152 9.36 16.50 -3.45
C LYS A 152 8.76 17.71 -2.73
N SER A 153 7.96 17.49 -1.69
CA SER A 153 7.39 18.56 -0.86
C SER A 153 8.31 18.99 0.29
N GLY A 154 9.48 18.37 0.45
CA GLY A 154 10.46 18.71 1.49
C GLY A 154 10.08 18.27 2.90
N GLN A 155 9.17 17.29 3.05
CA GLN A 155 8.82 16.74 4.37
C GLN A 155 9.98 15.94 4.97
N TYR A 156 10.74 15.25 4.11
CA TYR A 156 11.96 14.53 4.45
C TYR A 156 12.78 14.28 3.18
N GLU A 157 14.08 14.00 3.32
CA GLU A 157 14.97 13.78 2.16
C GLU A 157 15.05 12.32 1.72
N ILE A 158 14.89 11.38 2.67
CA ILE A 158 15.00 9.94 2.43
C ILE A 158 13.76 9.26 3.00
N GLY A 159 13.09 8.44 2.19
CA GLY A 159 11.99 7.61 2.65
C GLY A 159 12.07 6.21 2.05
N LEU A 160 11.38 5.27 2.69
CA LEU A 160 11.36 3.87 2.28
C LEU A 160 9.94 3.47 1.85
N ALA A 161 9.77 3.20 0.56
CA ALA A 161 8.53 2.63 0.04
C ALA A 161 8.64 1.10 0.00
N CYS A 162 7.68 0.41 0.62
CA CYS A 162 7.65 -1.04 0.73
C CYS A 162 6.28 -1.60 0.34
N GLY A 163 6.22 -2.90 0.12
CA GLY A 163 4.96 -3.62 -0.01
C GLY A 163 5.11 -5.04 0.50
N VAL A 164 4.09 -5.55 1.18
CA VAL A 164 4.13 -6.91 1.73
C VAL A 164 2.74 -7.53 1.72
N GLU A 165 2.69 -8.82 1.40
CA GLU A 165 1.45 -9.58 1.44
C GLU A 165 1.70 -11.07 1.70
N SER A 166 0.79 -11.70 2.45
CA SER A 166 0.71 -13.16 2.58
C SER A 166 -0.71 -13.63 2.33
N MET A 167 -0.95 -14.19 1.14
CA MET A 167 -2.24 -14.83 0.81
C MET A 167 -2.42 -16.19 1.50
N SER A 168 -1.34 -16.79 2.00
CA SER A 168 -1.38 -18.07 2.73
C SER A 168 -1.86 -17.87 4.17
N GLY A 169 -1.37 -16.80 4.83
CA GLY A 169 -1.78 -16.44 6.18
C GLY A 169 -3.07 -15.63 6.25
N ALA A 170 -3.49 -15.02 5.14
CA ALA A 170 -4.76 -14.29 5.08
C ALA A 170 -5.97 -15.24 5.20
N VAL A 171 -6.93 -14.85 6.03
CA VAL A 171 -8.21 -15.55 6.25
C VAL A 171 -9.18 -15.38 5.05
N PHE A 172 -8.70 -14.87 3.92
CA PHE A 172 -9.53 -14.60 2.74
C PHE A 172 -9.93 -15.91 2.06
N LYS A 173 -11.15 -16.37 2.33
CA LYS A 173 -11.83 -17.41 1.56
C LYS A 173 -12.54 -16.74 0.39
N TRP A 174 -12.08 -17.00 -0.83
CA TRP A 174 -12.93 -16.87 -2.01
C TRP A 174 -14.00 -17.96 -1.88
N ALA A 175 -15.19 -17.57 -1.43
CA ALA A 175 -16.39 -18.38 -1.55
C ALA A 175 -16.88 -18.33 -3.00
#